data_AF-A0A5E4PJL5-F1
#
_entry.id   AF-A0A5E4PJL5-F1
#
_cell.length_a   1.000
_cell.length_b   1.000
_cell.length_c   1.000
_cell.angle_alpha   90.00
_cell.angle_beta   90.00
_cell.angle_gamma   90.00
#
_symmetry.space_group_name_H-M   'P 1'
#
loop_
_entity.id
_entity.type
_entity.pdbx_description
1 polymer ?
#
loop_
_entity_poly.entity_id
_entity_poly.type
_entity_poly.pdbx_seq_one_letter_code
_entity_poly.pdbx_strand_id
1 'polypeptide(L)'
;MAMQREELEILQKYIPAQGPDGLKRVLEELLEKCKSDREFAAQEHYILYQLGGQKSLMKVDMSQAPFQFWYYDLLGRPMTKKVEETIADFLWDKGGERERYLQNAVQGEQQ
;
A
#
# COMPACT_ATOMS: atom_id res chain seq x y z
N MET A 1 -2.06 16.65 -32.20
CA MET A 1 -2.17 15.38 -31.45
C MET A 1 -1.44 15.52 -30.12
N ALA A 2 -2.02 16.24 -29.15
CA ALA A 2 -1.42 16.49 -27.83
C ALA A 2 -1.84 15.45 -26.77
N MET A 3 -2.81 14.60 -27.09
CA MET A 3 -3.51 13.70 -26.16
C MET A 3 -2.69 12.49 -25.69
N GLN A 4 -1.54 12.19 -26.31
CA GLN A 4 -0.68 11.07 -25.90
C GLN A 4 0.35 11.42 -24.82
N ARG A 5 0.67 12.71 -24.61
CA ARG A 5 1.68 13.11 -23.60
C ARG A 5 1.11 13.17 -22.19
N GLU A 6 -0.13 13.61 -22.02
CA GLU A 6 -0.78 13.71 -20.71
C GLU A 6 -1.14 12.33 -20.13
N GLU A 7 -1.55 11.37 -20.97
CA GLU A 7 -1.75 9.98 -20.51
C GLU A 7 -0.43 9.36 -20.01
N LEU A 8 0.71 9.65 -20.65
CA LEU A 8 2.03 9.16 -20.21
C LEU A 8 2.51 9.79 -18.88
N GLU A 9 2.14 11.02 -18.57
CA GLU A 9 2.48 11.67 -17.29
C GLU A 9 1.63 11.14 -16.12
N ILE A 10 0.42 10.65 -16.37
CA ILE A 10 -0.39 9.95 -15.36
C ILE A 10 0.19 8.55 -15.10
N LEU A 11 0.73 7.89 -16.13
CA LEU A 11 1.41 6.59 -15.99
C LEU A 11 2.76 6.69 -15.24
N GLN A 12 3.32 7.89 -15.06
CA GLN A 12 4.52 8.12 -14.23
C GLN A 12 4.26 8.07 -12.72
N LYS A 13 3.00 7.98 -12.26
CA LYS A 13 2.64 8.19 -10.84
C LYS A 13 2.36 6.92 -10.02
N TYR A 14 2.44 5.74 -10.61
CA TYR A 14 2.19 4.49 -9.89
C TYR A 14 3.30 3.45 -10.04
N ILE A 15 3.47 2.64 -9.01
CA ILE A 15 4.46 1.57 -8.96
C ILE A 15 3.79 0.27 -9.39
N PRO A 16 4.25 -0.42 -10.43
CA PRO A 16 3.65 -1.67 -10.86
C PRO A 16 3.98 -2.80 -9.87
N ALA A 17 2.98 -3.60 -9.50
CA ALA A 17 3.14 -4.81 -8.69
C ALA A 17 2.44 -5.99 -9.37
N GLN A 18 3.19 -7.08 -9.61
CA GLN A 18 2.67 -8.29 -10.26
C GLN A 18 2.54 -9.42 -9.24
N GLY A 19 1.29 -9.81 -8.97
CA GLY A 19 0.96 -10.86 -8.00
C GLY A 19 1.37 -10.53 -6.55
N PRO A 20 1.07 -11.44 -5.61
CA PRO A 20 1.33 -11.24 -4.18
C PRO A 20 2.81 -10.98 -3.87
N ASP A 21 3.73 -11.71 -4.49
CA ASP A 21 5.17 -11.54 -4.24
C ASP A 21 5.68 -10.19 -4.75
N GLY A 22 5.18 -9.75 -5.92
CA GLY A 22 5.50 -8.43 -6.45
C GLY A 22 4.95 -7.31 -5.56
N LEU A 23 3.74 -7.48 -5.02
CA LEU A 23 3.16 -6.54 -4.06
C LEU A 23 4.02 -6.45 -2.79
N LYS A 24 4.37 -7.60 -2.20
CA LYS A 24 5.23 -7.63 -1.01
C LYS A 24 6.53 -6.87 -1.24
N ARG A 25 7.21 -7.15 -2.35
CA ARG A 25 8.47 -6.47 -2.70
C ARG A 25 8.29 -4.96 -2.84
N VAL A 26 7.24 -4.51 -3.53
CA VAL A 26 6.96 -3.07 -3.69
C VAL A 26 6.71 -2.40 -2.34
N LEU A 27 5.97 -3.04 -1.44
CA LEU A 27 5.73 -2.50 -0.09
C LEU A 27 7.01 -2.41 0.73
N GLU A 28 7.90 -3.40 0.63
CA GLU A 28 9.21 -3.37 1.28
C GLU A 28 10.11 -2.27 0.72
N GLU A 29 10.17 -2.12 -0.60
CA GLU A 29 10.95 -1.05 -1.26
C GLU A 29 10.41 0.34 -0.92
N LEU A 30 9.08 0.51 -0.85
CA LEU A 30 8.44 1.75 -0.41
C LEU A 30 8.82 2.09 1.03
N LEU A 31 8.75 1.10 1.93
CA LEU A 31 9.08 1.30 3.33
C LEU A 31 10.55 1.72 3.52
N GLU A 32 11.49 1.06 2.84
CA GLU A 32 12.91 1.41 2.93
C GLU A 32 13.20 2.82 2.41
N LYS A 33 12.49 3.25 1.36
CA LYS A 33 12.55 4.64 0.87
C LYS A 33 11.98 5.61 1.90
N CYS A 34 10.82 5.32 2.49
CA CYS A 34 10.20 6.19 3.50
C CYS A 34 11.08 6.36 4.75
N LYS A 35 11.84 5.33 5.13
CA LYS A 35 12.81 5.41 6.24
C LYS A 35 13.97 6.36 5.96
N SER A 36 14.38 6.48 4.69
CA SER A 36 15.55 7.26 4.29
C SER A 36 15.20 8.67 3.81
N ASP A 37 13.97 8.89 3.37
CA ASP A 37 13.49 10.15 2.82
C ASP A 37 12.13 10.54 3.44
N ARG A 38 12.16 11.59 4.26
CA ARG A 38 10.98 12.12 4.95
C ARG A 38 10.02 12.85 4.01
N GLU A 39 10.52 13.50 2.96
CA GLU A 39 9.68 14.15 1.95
C GLU A 39 8.97 13.11 1.08
N PHE A 40 9.64 12.00 0.81
CA PHE A 40 9.01 10.85 0.15
C PHE A 40 7.93 10.23 1.04
N ALA A 41 8.22 9.99 2.32
CA ALA A 41 7.25 9.41 3.27
C ALA A 41 5.97 10.26 3.46
N ALA A 42 6.07 11.58 3.28
CA ALA A 42 4.92 12.49 3.39
C ALA A 42 4.01 12.47 2.16
N GLN A 43 4.39 11.77 1.09
CA GLN A 43 3.61 11.67 -0.14
C GLN A 43 2.69 10.45 -0.12
N GLU A 44 1.59 10.54 -0.87
CA GLU A 44 0.74 9.39 -1.15
C GLU A 44 1.38 8.53 -2.25
N HIS A 45 1.46 7.22 -2.01
CA HIS A 45 2.03 6.28 -2.96
C HIS A 45 0.94 5.45 -3.62
N TYR A 46 1.00 5.33 -4.93
CA TYR A 46 0.05 4.56 -5.72
C TYR A 46 0.72 3.32 -6.29
N ILE A 47 0.08 2.16 -6.15
CA ILE A 47 0.56 0.87 -6.67
C ILE A 47 -0.47 0.35 -7.66
N LEU A 48 -0.04 0.09 -8.90
CA LEU A 48 -0.88 -0.62 -9.87
C LEU A 48 -0.63 -2.12 -9.72
N TYR A 49 -1.52 -2.78 -8.99
CA TYR A 49 -1.49 -4.21 -8.76
C TYR A 49 -2.14 -4.97 -9.91
N GLN A 50 -1.51 -6.05 -10.36
CA GLN A 50 -2.05 -6.95 -11.36
C GLN A 50 -1.89 -8.41 -10.96
N LEU A 51 -2.96 -9.19 -11.12
CA LEU A 51 -2.98 -10.65 -10.94
C LEU A 51 -3.75 -11.29 -12.09
N GLY A 52 -3.02 -11.91 -13.02
CA GLY A 52 -3.61 -12.40 -14.26
C GLY A 52 -4.31 -11.27 -15.02
N GLY A 53 -5.63 -11.43 -15.26
CA GLY A 53 -6.47 -10.40 -15.88
C GLY A 53 -7.06 -9.37 -14.91
N GLN A 54 -6.85 -9.52 -13.60
CA GLN A 54 -7.30 -8.54 -12.61
C GLN A 54 -6.30 -7.41 -12.46
N LYS A 55 -6.80 -6.17 -12.46
CA LYS A 55 -6.02 -4.95 -12.25
C LYS A 55 -6.69 -4.10 -11.18
N SER A 56 -5.90 -3.60 -10.26
CA SER A 56 -6.39 -2.84 -9.11
C SER A 56 -5.40 -1.73 -8.77
N LEU A 57 -5.91 -0.58 -8.36
CA LEU A 57 -5.10 0.52 -7.85
C LEU A 57 -5.11 0.46 -6.33
N MET A 58 -3.93 0.50 -5.73
CA MET A 58 -3.78 0.64 -4.28
C MET A 58 -3.20 2.01 -3.99
N LYS A 59 -3.73 2.66 -2.95
CA LYS A 59 -3.12 3.84 -2.35
C LYS A 59 -2.54 3.44 -1.01
N VAL A 60 -1.33 3.90 -0.74
CA VAL A 60 -0.61 3.67 0.51
C VAL A 60 -0.14 5.01 1.06
N ASP A 61 -0.50 5.28 2.31
CA ASP A 61 0.00 6.43 3.07
C ASP A 61 0.88 5.91 4.21
N MET A 62 2.16 6.27 4.15
CA MET A 62 3.19 5.88 5.12
C MET A 62 3.69 7.08 5.96
N SER A 63 3.00 8.22 5.91
CA SER A 63 3.40 9.44 6.61
C SER A 63 3.35 9.32 8.13
N GLN A 64 2.47 8.45 8.64
CA GLN A 64 2.31 8.15 10.05
C GLN A 64 1.93 6.67 10.26
N ALA A 65 2.44 6.08 11.34
CA ALA A 65 1.99 4.77 11.81
C ALA A 65 0.73 4.89 12.71
N PRO A 66 -0.28 4.00 12.57
CA PRO A 66 -0.31 2.89 11.63
C PRO A 66 -0.51 3.37 10.18
N PHE A 67 0.15 2.70 9.23
CA PHE A 67 0.02 3.03 7.81
C PHE A 67 -1.40 2.79 7.31
N GLN A 68 -1.82 3.57 6.32
CA GLN A 68 -3.17 3.48 5.75
C GLN A 68 -3.15 2.93 4.32
N PHE A 69 -4.12 2.07 4.03
CA PHE A 69 -4.27 1.39 2.75
C PHE A 69 -5.68 1.57 2.20
N TRP A 70 -5.76 1.81 0.89
CA TRP A 70 -6.99 1.74 0.13
C TRP A 70 -6.80 0.85 -1.08
N TYR A 71 -7.83 0.08 -1.43
CA TYR A 71 -7.82 -0.83 -2.57
C TYR A 71 -9.01 -0.57 -3.46
N TYR A 72 -8.73 -0.35 -4.74
CA TYR A 72 -9.70 -0.08 -5.77
C TYR A 72 -9.52 -1.07 -6.93
N ASP A 73 -10.38 -2.08 -7.02
CA ASP A 73 -10.39 -2.93 -8.21
C ASP A 73 -11.00 -2.18 -9.39
N LEU A 74 -10.35 -2.21 -10.56
CA LEU A 74 -10.81 -1.44 -11.73
C LEU A 74 -12.13 -1.95 -12.31
N LEU A 75 -12.57 -3.15 -11.93
CA LEU A 75 -13.87 -3.72 -12.31
C LEU A 75 -14.82 -3.86 -11.11
N GLY A 76 -14.49 -3.24 -9.96
CA GLY A 76 -15.32 -3.29 -8.75
C GLY A 76 -15.39 -4.67 -8.09
N ARG A 77 -14.46 -5.58 -8.41
CA ARG A 77 -14.38 -6.89 -7.74
C ARG A 77 -13.85 -6.74 -6.31
N PRO A 78 -14.21 -7.66 -5.41
CA PRO A 78 -13.60 -7.69 -4.08
C PRO A 78 -12.10 -7.97 -4.17
N MET A 79 -11.38 -7.50 -3.15
CA MET A 79 -9.99 -7.86 -2.94
C MET A 79 -9.87 -9.39 -2.81
N THR A 80 -8.87 -9.98 -3.44
CA THR A 80 -8.61 -11.40 -3.25
C THR A 80 -8.02 -11.65 -1.87
N LYS A 81 -8.35 -12.80 -1.26
CA LYS A 81 -7.82 -13.17 0.05
C LYS A 81 -6.29 -13.07 0.13
N LYS A 82 -5.59 -13.43 -0.95
CA LYS A 82 -4.13 -13.40 -0.97
C LYS A 82 -3.57 -11.98 -0.92
N VAL A 83 -4.24 -11.02 -1.55
CA VAL A 83 -3.87 -9.60 -1.46
C VAL A 83 -4.14 -9.08 -0.05
N GLU A 84 -5.29 -9.43 0.52
CA GLU A 84 -5.67 -9.06 1.89
C GLU A 84 -4.64 -9.57 2.91
N GLU A 85 -4.30 -10.86 2.86
CA GLU A 85 -3.27 -11.48 3.71
C GLU A 85 -1.92 -10.76 3.54
N THR A 86 -1.52 -10.44 2.31
CA THR A 86 -0.24 -9.76 2.05
C THR A 86 -0.20 -8.35 2.68
N ILE A 87 -1.29 -7.59 2.60
CA ILE A 87 -1.39 -6.26 3.19
C ILE A 87 -1.48 -6.35 4.72
N ALA A 88 -2.28 -7.28 5.23
CA ALA A 88 -2.44 -7.49 6.67
C ALA A 88 -1.12 -7.88 7.34
N ASP A 89 -0.38 -8.83 6.77
CA ASP A 89 0.94 -9.24 7.26
C ASP A 89 1.92 -8.05 7.28
N PHE A 90 1.93 -7.25 6.21
CA PHE A 90 2.78 -6.06 6.14
C PHE A 90 2.42 -5.02 7.20
N LEU A 91 1.13 -4.74 7.38
CA LEU A 91 0.64 -3.78 8.38
C LEU A 91 0.96 -4.23 9.81
N TRP A 92 0.76 -5.52 10.08
CA TRP A 92 1.02 -6.12 11.38
C TRP A 92 2.52 -6.10 11.71
N ASP A 93 3.38 -6.54 10.79
CA ASP A 93 4.80 -6.71 11.06
C ASP A 93 5.60 -5.41 10.95
N LYS A 94 5.19 -4.50 10.07
CA LYS A 94 5.99 -3.33 9.68
C LYS A 94 5.21 -2.01 9.66
N GLY A 95 3.89 -2.08 9.65
CA GLY A 95 3.01 -0.91 9.50
C GLY A 95 2.52 -0.30 10.80
N GLY A 96 2.98 -0.74 11.96
CA GLY A 96 2.63 -0.17 13.26
C GLY A 96 1.32 -0.68 13.86
N GLU A 97 0.62 -1.60 13.19
CA GLU A 97 -0.66 -2.14 13.70
C GLU A 97 -0.46 -3.03 14.93
N ARG A 98 0.64 -3.78 15.00
CA ARG A 98 0.96 -4.60 16.17
C ARG A 98 1.20 -3.74 17.40
N GLU A 99 1.99 -2.67 17.28
CA GLU A 99 2.27 -1.74 18.38
C GLU A 99 1.00 -1.06 18.84
N ARG A 100 0.16 -0.59 17.91
CA ARG A 100 -1.16 -0.01 18.21
C ARG A 100 -2.04 -0.99 18.97
N TYR A 101 -2.12 -2.24 18.52
CA TYR A 101 -2.90 -3.28 19.19
C TYR A 101 -2.42 -3.52 20.62
N LEU A 102 -1.11 -3.64 20.83
CA LEU A 102 -0.53 -3.85 22.17
C LEU A 102 -0.78 -2.66 23.10
N GLN A 103 -0.67 -1.42 22.62
CA GLN A 103 -0.97 -0.23 23.41
C GLN A 103 -2.44 -0.19 23.85
N ASN A 104 -3.36 -0.50 22.95
CA ASN A 104 -4.79 -0.54 23.25
C ASN A 104 -5.15 -1.67 24.24
N ALA A 105 -4.50 -2.84 24.12
CA ALA A 105 -4.71 -3.94 25.04
C ALA A 105 -4.30 -3.57 26.48
N VAL A 106 -3.13 -2.92 26.64
CA VAL A 106 -2.65 -2.46 27.95
C VAL A 106 -3.55 -1.38 28.56
N GLN A 107 -4.12 -0.49 27.74
CA GLN A 107 -5.04 0.55 28.22
C GLN A 107 -6.42 0.00 28.61
N GLY A 108 -6.86 -1.10 28.00
CA GLY A 108 -8.11 -1.78 28.35
C GLY A 108 -8.07 -2.54 29.67
N GLU A 109 -6.88 -2.88 30.18
CA GLU A 109 -6.69 -3.56 31.48
C GLU A 109 -6.60 -2.58 32.67
N GLN A 110 -6.51 -1.27 32.42
CA GLN A 110 -6.40 -0.22 33.44
C GLN A 110 -7.73 0.50 33.74
N GLN A 111 -8.85 0.01 33.20
CA GLN A 111 -10.21 0.56 33.42
C GLN A 111 -11.06 -0.38 34.26
#